data_AF-A0A2G9SA89-F1
#
_entry.id   AF-A0A2G9SA89-F1
#
_cell.length_a   1.000
_cell.length_b   1.000
_cell.length_c   1.000
_cell.angle_alpha   90.00
_cell.angle_beta   90.00
_cell.angle_gamma   90.00
#
_symmetry.space_group_name_H-M   'P 1'
#
loop_
_entity.id
_entity.type
_entity.pdbx_description
1 polymer ?
#
loop_
_entity_poly.entity_id
_entity_poly.type
_entity_poly.pdbx_seq_one_letter_code
_entity_poly.pdbx_strand_id
1 'polypeptide(L)'
;MVKYCKCAYYLFPLLNGAHYCNNQEDPDWVPCYYNIWDTVSHREQCINMCQQPCNDSNYKMTISMADWPSAAAEDWIFHVLSYEKDTSLDITVNRDGIMRLNIYFEEFNYRSISESPTTNVVWLLSNLGGQFGFWMGGSVLCIIEFGEIIIDCIWITILKILAWIRDRRQKKRRPQYNDPPPTVAELVEAYSNSGFQHEDSNQVSTPIPGTPPPNYDSLRLKQIDAIDVISSDDE
;
A
#
# COMPACT_ATOMS: atom_id res chain seq x y z
N MET A 1 -14.62 4.57 36.60
CA MET A 1 -15.19 5.14 37.83
C MET A 1 -15.95 6.43 37.58
N VAL A 2 -15.29 7.52 37.13
CA VAL A 2 -15.93 8.83 36.86
C VAL A 2 -17.21 8.72 36.02
N LYS A 3 -17.23 7.88 34.97
CA LYS A 3 -18.43 7.66 34.13
C LYS A 3 -19.63 7.05 34.87
N TYR A 4 -19.40 6.21 35.87
CA TYR A 4 -20.46 5.43 36.56
C TYR A 4 -20.80 6.01 37.93
N CYS A 5 -19.78 6.35 38.74
CA CYS A 5 -19.93 6.87 40.10
C CYS A 5 -19.77 8.40 40.19
N LYS A 6 -19.53 9.11 39.07
CA LYS A 6 -19.36 10.58 38.99
C LYS A 6 -18.19 11.21 39.75
N CYS A 7 -17.44 10.41 40.51
CA CYS A 7 -16.25 10.83 41.24
C CYS A 7 -15.03 9.96 40.90
N ALA A 8 -13.84 10.43 41.27
CA ALA A 8 -12.56 9.73 41.07
C ALA A 8 -12.01 9.15 42.38
N TYR A 9 -11.36 7.99 42.29
CA TYR A 9 -10.72 7.36 43.44
C TYR A 9 -9.38 8.03 43.79
N TYR A 10 -9.11 8.20 45.07
CA TYR A 10 -7.97 8.97 45.56
C TYR A 10 -6.59 8.36 45.22
N LEU A 11 -6.48 7.03 45.04
CA LEU A 11 -5.19 6.39 44.68
C LEU A 11 -4.79 6.63 43.22
N PHE A 12 -5.72 7.06 42.37
CA PHE A 12 -5.45 7.30 40.95
C PHE A 12 -5.34 8.81 40.67
N PRO A 13 -4.52 9.21 39.68
CA PRO A 13 -4.43 10.61 39.29
C PRO A 13 -5.78 11.13 38.78
N LEU A 14 -6.08 12.38 39.10
CA LEU A 14 -7.34 13.04 38.78
C LEU A 14 -7.37 13.48 37.31
N LEU A 15 -8.49 13.24 36.64
CA LEU A 15 -8.73 13.76 35.29
C LEU A 15 -9.25 15.21 35.36
N ASN A 16 -8.94 16.03 34.35
CA ASN A 16 -9.39 17.42 34.28
C ASN A 16 -10.92 17.51 34.35
N GLY A 17 -11.44 18.26 35.34
CA GLY A 17 -12.88 18.47 35.54
C GLY A 17 -13.59 17.41 36.39
N ALA A 18 -12.86 16.43 36.94
CA ALA A 18 -13.39 15.51 37.96
C ALA A 18 -12.95 15.93 39.37
N HIS A 19 -13.68 15.49 40.40
CA HIS A 19 -13.31 15.62 41.81
C HIS A 19 -13.08 14.24 42.44
N TYR A 20 -12.36 14.22 43.56
CA TYR A 20 -12.17 13.01 44.36
C TYR A 20 -13.45 12.65 45.11
N CYS A 21 -13.75 11.36 45.21
CA CYS A 21 -14.91 10.89 45.97
C CYS A 21 -14.78 11.28 47.45
N ASN A 22 -15.84 11.84 48.01
CA ASN A 22 -15.95 12.20 49.42
C ASN A 22 -17.21 11.56 50.01
N ASN A 23 -17.16 11.11 51.26
CA ASN A 23 -18.31 10.53 51.96
C ASN A 23 -19.46 11.53 52.16
N GLN A 24 -19.15 12.84 52.18
CA GLN A 24 -20.16 13.90 52.35
C GLN A 24 -20.90 14.22 51.05
N GLU A 25 -20.19 14.25 49.91
CA GLU A 25 -20.74 14.63 48.61
C GLU A 25 -21.30 13.41 47.85
N ASP A 26 -20.66 12.24 47.99
CA ASP A 26 -20.97 11.02 47.23
C ASP A 26 -21.15 9.80 48.16
N PRO A 27 -22.15 9.72 49.05
CA PRO A 27 -22.25 8.66 50.06
C PRO A 27 -22.24 7.22 49.49
N ASP A 28 -22.67 7.05 48.23
CA ASP A 28 -22.74 5.76 47.54
C ASP A 28 -21.48 5.41 46.73
N TRP A 29 -20.39 6.18 46.84
CA TRP A 29 -19.18 5.92 46.05
C TRP A 29 -18.53 4.57 46.40
N VAL A 30 -18.62 4.15 47.66
CA VAL A 30 -18.05 2.89 48.17
C VAL A 30 -18.70 1.66 47.52
N PRO A 31 -20.03 1.45 47.60
CA PRO A 31 -20.66 0.32 46.92
C PRO A 31 -20.49 0.39 45.39
N CYS A 32 -20.49 1.59 44.81
CA CYS A 32 -20.24 1.76 43.38
C CYS A 32 -18.82 1.32 42.96
N TYR A 33 -17.80 1.64 43.77
CA TYR A 33 -16.43 1.20 43.55
C TYR A 33 -16.31 -0.33 43.56
N TYR A 34 -16.89 -1.00 44.57
CA TYR A 34 -16.87 -2.45 44.67
C TYR A 34 -17.59 -3.12 43.50
N ASN A 35 -18.74 -2.59 43.08
CA ASN A 35 -19.47 -3.11 41.91
C ASN A 35 -18.61 -3.05 40.64
N ILE A 36 -17.90 -1.95 40.40
CA ILE A 36 -16.99 -1.81 39.25
C ILE A 36 -15.80 -2.76 39.33
N TRP A 37 -15.26 -2.98 40.54
CA TRP A 37 -14.11 -3.84 40.77
C TRP A 37 -14.43 -5.34 40.60
N ASP A 38 -15.59 -5.77 41.08
CA ASP A 38 -16.04 -7.16 41.01
C ASP A 38 -16.55 -7.55 39.62
N THR A 39 -16.96 -6.56 38.82
CA THR A 39 -17.43 -6.78 37.45
C THR A 39 -16.28 -7.14 36.51
N VAL A 40 -16.13 -8.44 36.22
CA VAL A 40 -15.11 -8.99 35.30
C VAL A 40 -15.18 -8.37 33.89
N SER A 41 -16.37 -8.07 33.39
CA SER A 41 -16.54 -7.52 32.03
C SER A 41 -15.87 -6.17 31.83
N HIS A 42 -15.82 -5.32 32.87
CA HIS A 42 -15.12 -4.04 32.82
C HIS A 42 -13.60 -4.23 32.73
N ARG A 43 -13.07 -5.24 33.43
CA ARG A 43 -11.63 -5.59 33.36
C ARG A 43 -11.25 -6.10 31.97
N GLU A 44 -12.06 -6.98 31.39
CA GLU A 44 -11.84 -7.51 30.04
C GLU A 44 -11.90 -6.42 28.97
N GLN A 45 -12.87 -5.50 29.08
CA GLN A 45 -12.95 -4.34 28.17
C GLN A 45 -11.68 -3.50 28.21
N CYS A 46 -11.13 -3.21 29.39
CA CYS A 46 -9.88 -2.46 29.52
C CYS A 46 -8.68 -3.22 28.91
N ILE A 47 -8.59 -4.53 29.14
CA ILE A 47 -7.51 -5.38 28.59
C ILE A 47 -7.58 -5.40 27.05
N ASN A 48 -8.78 -5.48 26.49
CA ASN A 48 -8.96 -5.51 25.03
C ASN A 48 -8.77 -4.14 24.37
N MET A 49 -9.04 -3.04 25.09
CA MET A 49 -8.80 -1.67 24.60
C MET A 49 -7.32 -1.28 24.65
N CYS A 50 -6.57 -1.77 25.64
CA CYS A 50 -5.17 -1.42 25.83
C CYS A 50 -4.26 -2.37 25.04
N GLN A 51 -3.58 -1.85 24.01
CA GLN A 51 -2.58 -2.62 23.28
C GLN A 51 -1.30 -2.80 24.11
N GLN A 52 -0.59 -3.90 23.87
CA GLN A 52 0.70 -4.15 24.52
C GLN A 52 1.77 -3.17 24.00
N PRO A 53 2.63 -2.63 24.89
CA PRO A 53 3.70 -1.72 24.46
C PRO A 53 4.80 -2.49 23.73
N CYS A 54 5.36 -1.89 22.67
CA CYS A 54 6.48 -2.48 21.93
C CYS A 54 7.81 -2.45 22.70
N ASN A 55 8.00 -1.42 23.53
CA ASN A 55 9.20 -1.24 24.34
C ASN A 55 8.83 -1.51 25.79
N ASP A 56 9.27 -2.65 26.30
CA ASP A 56 9.09 -3.02 27.70
C ASP A 56 10.45 -3.27 28.37
N SER A 57 10.62 -2.68 29.56
CA SER A 57 11.86 -2.78 30.35
C SER A 57 11.53 -3.39 31.70
N ASN A 58 11.86 -4.67 31.85
CA ASN A 58 11.62 -5.42 33.08
C ASN A 58 12.89 -5.52 33.91
N TYR A 59 12.81 -5.12 35.19
CA TYR A 59 13.91 -5.21 36.14
C TYR A 59 13.73 -6.44 37.02
N LYS A 60 14.60 -7.45 36.84
CA LYS A 60 14.68 -8.60 37.74
C LYS A 60 15.50 -8.19 38.97
N MET A 61 14.89 -8.23 40.14
CA MET A 61 15.53 -7.86 41.40
C MET A 61 15.88 -9.11 42.23
N THR A 62 17.08 -9.14 42.79
CA THR A 62 17.50 -10.11 43.81
C THR A 62 17.68 -9.35 45.12
N ILE A 63 16.89 -9.70 46.14
CA ILE A 63 16.89 -8.99 47.42
C ILE A 63 17.67 -9.82 48.44
N SER A 64 18.64 -9.19 49.09
CA SER A 64 19.34 -9.74 50.26
C SER A 64 19.27 -8.73 51.41
N MET A 65 19.15 -9.24 52.63
CA MET A 65 19.01 -8.44 53.85
C MET A 65 20.01 -8.92 54.88
N ALA A 66 20.58 -7.99 55.63
CA ALA A 66 21.50 -8.24 56.73
C ALA A 66 21.30 -7.19 57.80
N ASP A 67 21.56 -7.56 59.06
CA ASP A 67 21.46 -6.64 60.18
C ASP A 67 22.50 -5.54 60.07
N TRP A 68 22.03 -4.30 60.11
CA TRP A 68 22.84 -3.10 60.10
C TRP A 68 22.22 -2.08 61.07
N PRO A 69 23.01 -1.40 61.92
CA PRO A 69 24.47 -1.45 62.05
C PRO A 69 24.98 -2.67 62.84
N SER A 70 26.30 -2.92 62.81
CA SER A 70 26.91 -3.92 63.70
C SER A 70 26.97 -3.41 65.15
N ALA A 71 26.97 -4.30 66.13
CA ALA A 71 26.98 -3.93 67.56
C ALA A 71 28.15 -3.02 67.95
N ALA A 72 29.32 -3.18 67.32
CA ALA A 72 30.48 -2.31 67.55
C ALA A 72 30.33 -0.93 66.90
N ALA A 73 29.52 -0.84 65.84
CA ALA A 73 29.31 0.38 65.06
C ALA A 73 28.09 1.19 65.51
N GLU A 74 27.23 0.59 66.34
CA GLU A 74 25.94 1.14 66.74
C GLU A 74 26.07 2.55 67.32
N ASP A 75 26.84 2.72 68.39
CA ASP A 75 26.93 3.99 69.12
C ASP A 75 27.52 5.12 68.28
N TRP A 76 28.54 4.85 67.45
CA TRP A 76 29.15 5.90 66.62
C TRP A 76 28.24 6.31 65.46
N ILE A 77 27.52 5.36 64.84
CA ILE A 77 26.62 5.65 63.72
C ILE A 77 25.45 6.50 64.20
N PHE A 78 24.84 6.15 65.32
CA PHE A 78 23.75 6.95 65.87
C PHE A 78 24.22 8.35 66.28
N HIS A 79 25.44 8.48 66.82
CA HIS A 79 26.01 9.79 67.14
C HIS A 79 26.17 10.67 65.88
N VAL A 80 26.78 10.14 64.82
CA VAL A 80 26.96 10.87 63.55
C VAL A 80 25.61 11.23 62.92
N LEU A 81 24.67 10.29 62.88
CA LEU A 81 23.34 10.53 62.30
C LEU A 81 22.55 11.55 63.09
N SER A 82 22.68 11.57 64.43
CA SER A 82 22.05 12.59 65.27
C SER A 82 22.59 13.99 65.01
N TYR A 83 23.91 14.12 64.78
CA TYR A 83 24.55 15.39 64.46
C TYR A 83 24.14 15.93 63.08
N GLU A 84 24.07 15.08 62.05
CA GLU A 84 23.66 15.52 60.71
C GLU A 84 22.16 15.86 60.63
N LYS A 85 21.31 15.14 61.37
CA LYS A 85 19.84 15.35 61.38
C LYS A 85 19.37 16.55 62.19
N ASP A 86 20.22 17.11 63.06
CA ASP A 86 19.85 18.21 63.98
C ASP A 86 19.40 19.50 63.25
N THR A 87 19.60 19.56 61.93
CA THR A 87 19.11 20.66 61.06
C THR A 87 17.62 20.53 60.69
N SER A 88 17.01 19.34 60.84
CA SER A 88 15.62 19.06 60.48
C SER A 88 14.81 18.57 61.68
N LEU A 89 14.08 19.49 62.32
CA LEU A 89 12.90 19.31 63.20
C LEU A 89 12.85 18.01 64.03
N ASP A 90 13.06 18.10 65.36
CA ASP A 90 12.54 17.24 66.45
C ASP A 90 12.26 15.76 66.13
N ILE A 91 13.14 15.11 65.37
CA ILE A 91 13.05 13.68 65.05
C ILE A 91 14.10 12.98 65.89
N THR A 92 13.66 12.38 66.99
CA THR A 92 14.48 11.44 67.75
C THR A 92 14.84 10.28 66.85
N VAL A 93 16.14 10.09 66.59
CA VAL A 93 16.66 8.96 65.84
C VAL A 93 16.43 7.70 66.67
N ASN A 94 15.30 7.01 66.44
CA ASN A 94 15.01 5.74 67.09
C ASN A 94 15.97 4.66 66.59
N ARG A 95 16.46 3.82 67.50
CA ARG A 95 17.45 2.78 67.16
C ARG A 95 16.93 1.77 66.15
N ASP A 96 15.63 1.50 66.17
CA ASP A 96 14.97 0.56 65.25
C ASP A 96 14.40 1.24 63.99
N GLY A 97 14.57 2.56 63.84
CA GLY A 97 13.95 3.35 62.78
C GLY A 97 14.81 3.57 61.53
N ILE A 98 15.99 2.93 61.46
CA ILE A 98 16.97 3.19 60.40
C ILE A 98 17.09 2.00 59.47
N MET A 99 17.09 2.28 58.17
CA MET A 99 17.30 1.32 57.10
C MET A 99 18.44 1.77 56.20
N ARG A 100 19.39 0.87 55.93
CA ARG A 100 20.39 1.07 54.89
C ARG A 100 19.97 0.32 53.63
N LEU A 101 19.71 1.07 52.56
CA LEU A 101 19.40 0.52 51.24
C LEU A 101 20.64 0.61 50.34
N ASN A 102 21.07 -0.52 49.77
CA ASN A 102 22.15 -0.56 48.78
C ASN A 102 21.61 -1.10 47.46
N ILE A 103 21.55 -0.25 46.44
CA ILE A 103 21.11 -0.62 45.09
C ILE A 103 22.34 -0.67 44.21
N TYR A 104 22.62 -1.84 43.66
CA TYR A 104 23.73 -2.05 42.75
C TYR A 104 23.33 -2.94 41.59
N PHE A 105 24.11 -2.85 40.51
CA PHE A 105 23.96 -3.68 39.33
C PHE A 105 24.85 -4.92 39.49
N GLU A 106 24.26 -6.13 39.40
CA GLU A 106 24.98 -7.39 39.27
C GLU A 106 25.76 -7.49 37.92
N GLU A 107 26.65 -8.45 37.75
CA GLU A 107 27.36 -8.61 36.47
C GLU A 107 26.41 -9.17 35.38
N PHE A 108 26.55 -8.75 34.11
CA PHE A 108 25.69 -9.15 32.97
C PHE A 108 24.19 -8.80 33.04
N ASN A 109 23.82 -7.63 33.60
CA ASN A 109 22.41 -7.26 33.80
C ASN A 109 21.58 -6.86 32.57
N TYR A 110 22.22 -6.54 31.45
CA TYR A 110 21.47 -6.07 30.29
C TYR A 110 21.16 -7.23 29.35
N ARG A 111 19.91 -7.70 29.42
CA ARG A 111 19.37 -8.68 28.47
C ARG A 111 18.38 -7.98 27.55
N SER A 112 18.80 -7.70 26.32
CA SER A 112 17.90 -7.24 25.26
C SER A 112 17.27 -8.42 24.53
N ILE A 113 15.94 -8.42 24.42
CA ILE A 113 15.19 -9.33 23.56
C ILE A 113 14.61 -8.47 22.43
N SER A 114 15.02 -8.74 21.20
CA SER A 114 14.54 -8.04 20.02
C SER A 114 13.89 -9.04 19.07
N GLU A 115 12.70 -8.72 18.58
CA GLU A 115 12.00 -9.51 17.57
C GLU A 115 12.28 -8.92 16.18
N SER A 116 12.62 -9.78 15.23
CA SER A 116 12.81 -9.39 13.82
C SER A 116 11.93 -10.25 12.92
N PRO A 117 11.44 -9.68 11.80
CA PRO A 117 10.61 -10.45 10.87
C PRO A 117 11.43 -11.57 10.21
N THR A 118 10.86 -12.77 10.16
CA THR A 118 11.50 -13.92 9.49
C THR A 118 11.70 -13.70 7.99
N THR A 119 10.78 -12.96 7.36
CA THR A 119 10.77 -12.72 5.91
C THR A 119 10.83 -11.24 5.60
N ASN A 120 11.95 -10.82 5.01
CA ASN A 120 12.11 -9.46 4.49
C ASN A 120 11.42 -9.32 3.13
N VAL A 121 11.06 -8.09 2.75
CA VAL A 121 10.50 -7.78 1.42
C VAL A 121 11.39 -8.26 0.28
N VAL A 122 12.71 -8.16 0.45
CA VAL A 122 13.69 -8.66 -0.52
C VAL A 122 13.59 -10.18 -0.65
N TRP A 123 13.52 -10.89 0.47
CA TRP A 123 13.40 -12.35 0.48
C TRP A 123 12.08 -12.81 -0.15
N LEU A 124 10.98 -12.10 0.14
CA LEU A 124 9.67 -12.38 -0.45
C LEU A 124 9.69 -12.21 -1.96
N LEU A 125 10.24 -11.09 -2.47
CA LEU A 125 10.34 -10.82 -3.90
C LEU A 125 11.29 -11.80 -4.61
N SER A 126 12.41 -12.14 -3.99
CA SER A 126 13.34 -13.16 -4.52
C SER A 126 12.70 -14.53 -4.62
N ASN A 127 11.91 -14.95 -3.61
CA ASN A 127 11.22 -16.23 -3.65
C ASN A 127 10.06 -16.24 -4.64
N LEU A 128 9.26 -15.18 -4.68
CA LEU A 128 8.16 -15.06 -5.66
C LEU A 128 8.72 -15.10 -7.08
N GLY A 129 9.74 -14.29 -7.36
CA GLY A 129 10.40 -14.23 -8.67
C GLY A 129 11.11 -15.54 -9.03
N GLY A 130 11.76 -16.19 -8.05
CA GLY A 130 12.41 -17.48 -8.23
C GLY A 130 11.43 -18.60 -8.55
N GLN A 131 10.31 -18.68 -7.83
CA GLN A 131 9.25 -19.66 -8.11
C GLN A 131 8.55 -19.36 -9.44
N PHE A 132 8.20 -18.11 -9.70
CA PHE A 132 7.59 -17.72 -10.97
C PHE A 132 8.51 -18.02 -12.16
N GLY A 133 9.78 -17.67 -12.05
CA GLY A 133 10.79 -17.95 -13.09
C GLY A 133 11.06 -19.43 -13.28
N PHE A 134 11.05 -20.23 -12.21
CA PHE A 134 11.25 -21.68 -12.30
C PHE A 134 10.07 -22.40 -12.97
N TRP A 135 8.83 -22.09 -12.56
CA TRP A 135 7.64 -22.79 -13.06
C TRP A 135 7.16 -22.27 -14.42
N MET A 136 7.17 -20.95 -14.62
CA MET A 136 6.63 -20.32 -15.83
C MET A 136 7.71 -19.96 -16.84
N GLY A 137 9.00 -20.06 -16.49
CA GLY A 137 10.11 -19.63 -17.35
C GLY A 137 10.12 -18.13 -17.63
N GLY A 138 9.36 -17.34 -16.86
CA GLY A 138 9.09 -15.93 -17.12
C GLY A 138 9.68 -15.00 -16.07
N SER A 139 9.77 -13.72 -16.41
CA SER A 139 10.20 -12.66 -15.47
C SER A 139 9.10 -11.60 -15.31
N VAL A 140 9.37 -10.58 -14.49
CA VAL A 140 8.47 -9.41 -14.35
C VAL A 140 8.17 -8.74 -15.69
N LEU A 141 9.10 -8.80 -16.65
CA LEU A 141 8.91 -8.26 -17.99
C LEU A 141 7.78 -8.98 -18.73
N CYS A 142 7.65 -10.29 -18.57
CA CYS A 142 6.57 -11.07 -19.20
C CYS A 142 5.19 -10.65 -18.66
N ILE A 143 5.10 -10.28 -17.37
CA ILE A 143 3.86 -9.78 -16.77
C ILE A 143 3.50 -8.41 -17.35
N ILE A 144 4.49 -7.52 -17.52
CA ILE A 144 4.29 -6.19 -18.10
C ILE A 144 3.82 -6.33 -19.56
N GLU A 145 4.50 -7.15 -20.36
CA GLU A 145 4.14 -7.40 -21.75
C GLU A 145 2.73 -7.98 -21.89
N PHE A 146 2.37 -8.95 -21.05
CA PHE A 146 1.00 -9.48 -21.01
C PHE A 146 -0.03 -8.40 -20.64
N GLY A 147 0.33 -7.48 -19.74
CA GLY A 147 -0.48 -6.32 -19.38
C GLY A 147 -0.71 -5.36 -20.55
N GLU A 148 0.34 -5.03 -21.30
CA GLU A 148 0.27 -4.19 -22.50
C GLU A 148 -0.67 -4.81 -23.54
N ILE A 149 -0.52 -6.11 -23.81
CA ILE A 149 -1.38 -6.85 -24.75
C ILE A 149 -2.85 -6.79 -24.30
N ILE A 150 -3.14 -6.94 -23.01
CA ILE A 150 -4.52 -6.85 -22.50
C ILE A 150 -5.09 -5.45 -22.71
N ILE A 151 -4.32 -4.40 -22.40
CA ILE A 151 -4.77 -3.01 -22.55
C ILE A 151 -5.05 -2.70 -24.02
N ASP A 152 -4.14 -3.09 -24.92
CA ASP A 152 -4.32 -2.90 -26.36
C ASP A 152 -5.52 -3.68 -26.89
N CYS A 153 -5.69 -4.93 -26.46
CA CYS A 153 -6.87 -5.72 -26.80
C CYS A 153 -8.15 -5.03 -26.33
N ILE A 154 -8.21 -4.55 -25.08
CA ILE A 154 -9.38 -3.83 -24.56
C ILE A 154 -9.65 -2.57 -25.38
N TRP A 155 -8.63 -1.77 -25.67
CA TRP A 155 -8.74 -0.54 -26.44
C TRP A 155 -9.31 -0.80 -27.84
N ILE A 156 -8.72 -1.75 -28.57
CA ILE A 156 -9.18 -2.14 -29.91
C ILE A 156 -10.61 -2.68 -29.85
N THR A 157 -10.93 -3.48 -28.83
CA THR A 157 -12.28 -4.04 -28.64
C THR A 157 -13.31 -2.93 -28.40
N ILE A 158 -12.99 -1.94 -27.56
CA ILE A 158 -13.84 -0.76 -27.32
C ILE A 158 -14.02 0.03 -28.62
N LEU A 159 -12.95 0.33 -29.36
CA LEU A 159 -13.04 1.05 -30.64
C LEU A 159 -13.90 0.31 -31.66
N LYS A 160 -13.74 -1.01 -31.78
CA LYS A 160 -14.55 -1.87 -32.67
C LYS A 160 -16.01 -1.87 -32.24
N ILE A 161 -16.30 -1.95 -30.94
CA ILE A 161 -17.66 -1.87 -30.40
C ILE A 161 -18.28 -0.50 -30.69
N LEU A 162 -17.55 0.59 -30.48
CA LEU A 162 -18.02 1.95 -30.77
C LEU A 162 -18.28 2.15 -32.27
N ALA A 163 -17.38 1.67 -33.13
CA ALA A 163 -17.56 1.70 -34.58
C ALA A 163 -18.77 0.86 -35.01
N TRP A 164 -18.95 -0.32 -34.43
CA TRP A 164 -20.10 -1.18 -34.68
C TRP A 164 -21.42 -0.54 -34.21
N ILE A 165 -21.45 0.13 -33.06
CA ILE A 165 -22.60 0.90 -32.59
C ILE A 165 -22.86 2.09 -33.53
N ARG A 166 -21.83 2.76 -34.03
CA ARG A 166 -21.96 3.88 -34.97
C ARG A 166 -22.52 3.42 -36.31
N ASP A 167 -22.06 2.29 -36.83
CA ASP A 167 -22.57 1.69 -38.07
C ASP A 167 -24.01 1.19 -37.91
N ARG A 168 -24.34 0.55 -36.77
CA ARG A 168 -25.72 0.21 -36.40
C ARG A 168 -26.61 1.46 -36.34
N ARG A 169 -26.13 2.56 -35.74
CA ARG A 169 -26.85 3.85 -35.69
C ARG A 169 -27.00 4.49 -37.07
N GLN A 170 -26.00 4.40 -37.95
CA GLN A 170 -26.07 4.89 -39.33
C GLN A 170 -27.03 4.06 -40.20
N LYS A 171 -27.05 2.72 -40.06
CA LYS A 171 -28.07 1.87 -40.70
C LYS A 171 -29.49 2.18 -40.22
N LYS A 172 -29.66 2.55 -38.94
CA LYS A 172 -30.96 3.03 -38.40
C LYS A 172 -31.31 4.47 -38.82
N ARG A 173 -30.33 5.24 -39.33
CA ARG A 173 -30.47 6.62 -39.82
C ARG A 173 -30.36 6.74 -41.35
N ARG A 174 -30.42 5.65 -42.13
CA ARG A 174 -30.71 5.78 -43.56
C ARG A 174 -32.12 6.40 -43.68
N PRO A 175 -32.28 7.63 -44.18
CA PRO A 175 -33.60 8.12 -44.51
C PRO A 175 -34.18 7.21 -45.58
N GLN A 176 -35.43 6.82 -45.38
CA GLN A 176 -36.27 6.26 -46.43
C GLN A 176 -36.26 7.25 -47.61
N TYR A 177 -35.59 6.88 -48.70
CA TYR A 177 -35.63 7.64 -49.94
C TYR A 177 -37.02 7.47 -50.53
N ASN A 178 -37.79 8.55 -50.57
CA ASN A 178 -39.16 8.59 -51.07
C ASN A 178 -39.23 9.06 -52.54
N ASP A 179 -38.16 8.91 -53.33
CA ASP A 179 -38.24 9.22 -54.76
C ASP A 179 -38.03 7.94 -55.61
N PRO A 180 -38.82 7.76 -56.69
CA PRO A 180 -38.73 6.61 -57.59
C PRO A 180 -37.37 6.56 -58.32
N PRO A 181 -36.93 5.39 -58.81
CA PRO A 181 -35.63 5.26 -59.46
C PRO A 181 -35.53 6.17 -60.69
N PRO A 182 -34.37 6.83 -60.92
CA PRO A 182 -34.18 7.67 -62.09
C PRO A 182 -34.27 6.80 -63.34
N THR A 183 -35.04 7.30 -64.31
CA THR A 183 -35.18 6.65 -65.61
C THR A 183 -33.89 6.89 -66.39
N VAL A 184 -33.48 5.93 -67.22
CA VAL A 184 -32.18 5.87 -67.94
C VAL A 184 -31.80 7.18 -68.67
N ALA A 185 -32.77 8.04 -69.01
CA ALA A 185 -32.53 9.37 -69.60
C ALA A 185 -31.78 10.35 -68.66
N GLU A 186 -32.01 10.29 -67.35
CA GLU A 186 -31.45 11.25 -66.38
C GLU A 186 -29.99 10.92 -66.00
N LEU A 187 -29.61 9.63 -66.09
CA LEU A 187 -28.24 9.18 -65.87
C LEU A 187 -27.28 9.62 -67.00
N VAL A 188 -27.80 9.82 -68.21
CA VAL A 188 -27.01 10.25 -69.38
C VAL A 188 -26.67 11.74 -69.27
N GLU A 189 -27.56 12.55 -68.69
CA GLU A 189 -27.34 13.99 -68.53
C GLU A 189 -26.34 14.32 -67.40
N ALA A 190 -26.29 13.49 -66.35
CA ALA A 190 -25.31 13.63 -65.26
C ALA A 190 -23.86 13.31 -65.67
N TYR A 191 -23.65 12.59 -66.79
CA TYR A 191 -22.32 12.30 -67.36
C TYR A 191 -22.00 13.14 -68.60
N SER A 192 -22.91 13.99 -69.08
CA SER A 192 -22.58 14.91 -70.18
C SER A 192 -21.84 16.13 -69.63
N ASN A 193 -20.52 16.14 -69.81
CA ASN A 193 -19.71 17.34 -69.60
C ASN A 193 -20.20 18.43 -70.57
N SER A 194 -20.75 19.52 -70.03
CA SER A 194 -21.17 20.73 -70.76
C SER A 194 -19.97 21.57 -71.19
N GLY A 195 -19.09 20.98 -72.01
CA GLY A 195 -17.84 21.61 -72.42
C GLY A 195 -17.26 20.96 -73.65
N PHE A 196 -18.00 20.93 -74.76
CA PHE A 196 -17.43 21.06 -76.12
C PHE A 196 -18.57 21.32 -77.12
N GLN A 197 -18.50 22.46 -77.80
CA GLN A 197 -19.47 22.92 -78.80
C GLN A 197 -19.30 22.17 -80.11
N HIS A 198 -20.41 21.82 -80.75
CA HIS A 198 -20.47 21.44 -82.15
C HIS A 198 -20.36 22.71 -83.01
N GLU A 199 -19.26 22.89 -83.73
CA GLU A 199 -19.23 23.74 -84.92
C GLU A 199 -19.22 22.84 -86.16
N ASP A 200 -20.30 22.90 -86.93
CA ASP A 200 -20.35 22.40 -88.30
C ASP A 200 -19.63 23.39 -89.21
N SER A 201 -18.61 22.95 -89.95
CA SER A 201 -18.24 23.51 -91.26
C SER A 201 -17.33 22.57 -92.04
N ASN A 202 -17.74 22.32 -93.28
CA ASN A 202 -17.04 21.58 -94.33
C ASN A 202 -15.59 22.07 -94.57
N GLN A 203 -14.61 21.16 -94.60
CA GLN A 203 -13.49 21.22 -95.55
C GLN A 203 -12.64 19.93 -95.58
N VAL A 204 -12.26 19.53 -96.78
CA VAL A 204 -11.40 18.39 -97.14
C VAL A 204 -9.92 18.76 -96.95
N SER A 205 -9.09 17.90 -96.31
CA SER A 205 -7.76 17.45 -96.80
C SER A 205 -6.84 16.76 -95.76
N THR A 206 -6.22 15.65 -96.21
CA THR A 206 -4.92 15.02 -95.85
C THR A 206 -4.70 14.17 -94.57
N PRO A 207 -3.90 13.07 -94.65
CA PRO A 207 -3.77 12.05 -93.59
C PRO A 207 -2.61 12.34 -92.62
N ILE A 208 -2.79 11.98 -91.34
CA ILE A 208 -1.75 12.07 -90.30
C ILE A 208 -1.56 10.69 -89.63
N PRO A 209 -0.31 10.28 -89.33
CA PRO A 209 0.07 8.88 -89.12
C PRO A 209 -0.27 8.36 -87.73
N GLY A 210 -0.61 7.07 -87.65
CA GLY A 210 -0.82 6.35 -86.40
C GLY A 210 0.48 6.09 -85.63
N THR A 211 0.47 6.39 -84.34
CA THR A 211 1.49 5.96 -83.37
C THR A 211 1.06 4.65 -82.70
N PRO A 212 1.94 3.64 -82.57
CA PRO A 212 1.62 2.35 -81.95
C PRO A 212 1.55 2.43 -80.41
N PRO A 213 0.87 1.47 -79.74
CA PRO A 213 0.74 1.46 -78.27
C PRO A 213 2.05 1.08 -77.56
N PRO A 214 2.28 1.51 -76.31
CA PRO A 214 3.49 1.23 -75.57
C PRO A 214 3.56 -0.24 -75.09
N ASN A 215 4.79 -0.76 -75.08
CA ASN A 215 5.17 -2.10 -74.68
C ASN A 215 5.28 -2.20 -73.15
N TYR A 216 4.63 -3.19 -72.53
CA TYR A 216 4.72 -3.45 -71.09
C TYR A 216 5.78 -4.54 -70.83
N ASP A 217 6.85 -4.17 -70.13
CA ASP A 217 7.95 -5.08 -69.80
C ASP A 217 7.54 -6.04 -68.67
N SER A 218 7.34 -7.31 -69.00
CA SER A 218 7.05 -8.38 -68.05
C SER A 218 8.34 -8.89 -67.42
N LEU A 219 8.63 -8.50 -66.18
CA LEU A 219 9.78 -9.01 -65.43
C LEU A 219 9.50 -10.46 -64.96
N ARG A 220 10.15 -11.42 -65.61
CA ARG A 220 10.18 -12.85 -65.24
C ARG A 220 11.43 -13.17 -64.40
N LEU A 221 11.21 -14.05 -63.44
CA LEU A 221 12.07 -14.56 -62.37
C LEU A 221 13.50 -14.97 -62.78
N LYS A 222 14.45 -14.73 -61.86
CA LYS A 222 15.70 -15.49 -61.77
C LYS A 222 15.68 -16.34 -60.49
N GLN A 223 15.70 -17.66 -60.67
CA GLN A 223 16.09 -18.67 -59.69
C GLN A 223 17.56 -19.00 -59.95
N ILE A 224 18.38 -19.05 -58.91
CA ILE A 224 19.65 -19.79 -58.93
C ILE A 224 19.77 -20.52 -57.58
N ASP A 225 19.81 -21.83 -57.70
CA ASP A 225 20.06 -22.83 -56.68
C ASP A 225 21.57 -22.97 -56.37
N ALA A 226 21.84 -23.16 -55.07
CA ALA A 226 22.59 -24.27 -54.47
C ALA A 226 24.14 -24.33 -54.46
N ILE A 227 24.62 -24.82 -53.28
CA ILE A 227 25.81 -25.69 -53.02
C ILE A 227 27.17 -24.94 -53.01
N ASP A 228 28.08 -25.01 -52.02
CA ASP A 228 28.62 -26.07 -51.16
C ASP A 228 29.39 -25.41 -49.95
N VAL A 229 29.29 -25.88 -48.70
CA VAL A 229 30.18 -26.84 -47.98
C VAL A 229 31.53 -26.28 -47.43
N ILE A 230 31.57 -26.19 -46.08
CA ILE A 230 32.59 -26.61 -45.09
C ILE A 230 33.86 -25.75 -44.78
N SER A 231 34.00 -25.54 -43.45
CA SER A 231 35.17 -25.51 -42.52
C SER A 231 36.04 -24.28 -42.25
N SER A 232 36.43 -24.26 -40.96
CA SER A 232 37.61 -23.68 -40.26
C SER A 232 37.33 -22.31 -39.62
N ASP A 233 37.14 -22.25 -38.30
CA ASP A 233 38.09 -22.40 -37.16
C ASP A 233 38.75 -21.04 -36.82
N ASP A 234 38.86 -20.79 -35.51
CA ASP A 234 39.50 -19.67 -34.79
C ASP A 234 38.78 -18.31 -34.90
N GLU A 235 38.39 -17.61 -33.81
CA GLU A 235 38.95 -17.39 -32.48
C GLU A 235 37.83 -17.00 -31.48
#